data_AF-A0AAZ3NUG3-F1
#
_entry.id   AF-A0AAZ3NUG3-F1
#
_cell.length_a   1.000
_cell.length_b   1.000
_cell.length_c   1.000
_cell.angle_alpha   90.00
_cell.angle_beta   90.00
_cell.angle_gamma   90.00
#
_symmetry.space_group_name_H-M   'P 1'
#
loop_
_entity.id
_entity.type
_entity.pdbx_description
1 polymer ?
#
loop_
_entity_poly.entity_id
_entity_poly.type
_entity_poly.pdbx_seq_one_letter_code
_entity_poly.pdbx_strand_id
1 'polypeptide(L)'
;MKTILSNQTVDIPDGVEVRLKGRTVIVKGPRGVLRREFNHINLELSLLGKTHKKLRVDKWWGNRKELATVRTICSHVQNMIKGVTMVSVGPTVSYHGECWPYC
;
A
#
# COMPACT_ATOMS: atom_id res chain seq x y z
N MET A 1 -13.12 -15.17 -16.09
CA MET A 1 -11.65 -15.37 -16.09
C MET A 1 -11.11 -14.99 -14.73
N LYS A 2 -10.35 -15.87 -14.08
CA LYS A 2 -9.66 -15.56 -12.81
C LYS A 2 -8.22 -15.22 -13.13
N THR A 3 -7.73 -14.11 -12.60
CA THR A 3 -6.32 -13.75 -12.76
C THR A 3 -5.50 -14.56 -11.75
N ILE A 4 -4.46 -15.24 -12.23
CA ILE A 4 -3.66 -16.18 -11.42
C ILE A 4 -2.95 -15.43 -10.29
N LEU A 5 -2.30 -14.31 -10.63
CA LEU A 5 -1.64 -13.43 -9.69
C LEU A 5 -1.92 -11.99 -10.08
N SER A 6 -2.39 -11.20 -9.12
CA SER A 6 -2.38 -9.75 -9.21
C SER A 6 -1.56 -9.19 -8.06
N ASN A 7 -0.59 -8.37 -8.41
CA ASN A 7 0.31 -7.73 -7.48
C ASN A 7 0.25 -6.21 -7.65
N GLN A 8 0.37 -5.49 -6.54
CA GLN A 8 0.59 -4.05 -6.57
C GLN A 8 1.60 -3.67 -5.50
N THR A 9 2.44 -2.69 -5.80
CA THR A 9 3.47 -2.20 -4.88
C THR A 9 3.22 -0.75 -4.49
N VAL A 10 3.53 -0.42 -3.24
CA VAL A 10 3.50 0.94 -2.68
C VAL A 10 4.89 1.26 -2.16
N ASP A 11 5.48 2.36 -2.63
CA ASP A 11 6.73 2.87 -2.10
C ASP A 11 6.50 3.60 -0.76
N ILE A 12 7.37 3.33 0.20
CA ILE A 12 7.34 3.91 1.54
C ILE A 12 8.43 5.00 1.60
N PRO A 13 8.07 6.26 1.91
CA PRO A 13 9.03 7.36 1.99
C PRO A 13 9.92 7.23 3.24
N ASP A 14 11.09 7.86 3.19
CA ASP A 14 12.02 7.89 4.32
C ASP A 14 11.39 8.62 5.53
N GLY A 15 11.61 8.08 6.74
CA GLY A 15 11.02 8.59 7.98
C GLY A 15 9.64 8.02 8.33
N VAL A 16 9.13 7.06 7.54
CA VAL A 16 7.92 6.29 7.84
C VAL A 16 8.28 4.82 8.06
N GLU A 17 7.89 4.27 9.20
CA GLU A 17 8.07 2.86 9.52
C GLU A 17 6.73 2.12 9.33
N VAL A 18 6.71 1.11 8.45
CA VAL A 18 5.54 0.25 8.25
C VAL A 18 5.80 -1.11 8.88
N ARG A 19 4.91 -1.53 9.78
CA ARG A 19 4.92 -2.86 10.39
C ARG A 19 3.69 -3.64 9.94
N LEU A 20 3.91 -4.91 9.62
CA LEU A 20 2.84 -5.86 9.31
C LEU A 20 2.70 -6.86 10.46
N LYS A 21 1.47 -7.05 10.93
CA LYS A 21 1.11 -8.14 11.85
C LYS A 21 -0.06 -8.92 11.25
N GLY A 22 0.28 -10.00 10.54
CA GLY A 22 -0.70 -10.73 9.71
C GLY A 22 -1.31 -9.79 8.65
N ARG A 23 -2.64 -9.58 8.70
CA ARG A 23 -3.37 -8.66 7.81
C ARG A 23 -3.59 -7.27 8.40
N THR A 24 -2.89 -6.94 9.49
CA THR A 24 -2.92 -5.62 10.11
C THR A 24 -1.72 -4.80 9.65
N VAL A 25 -1.97 -3.62 9.11
CA VAL A 25 -0.95 -2.64 8.73
C VAL A 25 -0.86 -1.58 9.81
N ILE A 26 0.33 -1.38 10.34
CA ILE A 26 0.65 -0.33 11.32
C ILE A 26 1.67 0.59 10.67
N VAL A 27 1.31 1.84 10.50
CA VAL A 27 2.20 2.87 9.94
C VAL A 27 2.55 3.85 11.05
N LYS A 28 3.83 4.00 11.31
CA LYS A 28 4.37 4.99 12.24
C LYS A 28 5.07 6.08 11.46
N GLY A 29 4.84 7.32 11.84
CA GLY A 29 5.54 8.47 11.30
C GLY A 29 5.67 9.57 12.35
N PRO A 30 6.15 10.75 11.96
CA PRO A 30 6.44 11.86 12.89
C PRO A 30 5.19 12.37 13.61
N ARG A 31 4.00 12.26 12.99
CA ARG A 31 2.74 12.76 13.57
C ARG A 31 2.01 11.76 14.46
N GLY A 32 2.46 10.51 14.49
CA GLY A 32 1.83 9.46 15.28
C GLY A 32 1.75 8.13 14.56
N VAL A 33 0.85 7.27 15.04
CA VAL A 33 0.72 5.88 14.58
C VAL A 33 -0.70 5.65 14.07
N LEU A 34 -0.82 5.16 12.85
CA LEU A 34 -2.07 4.70 12.27
C LEU A 34 -2.07 3.18 12.18
N ARG A 35 -3.18 2.57 12.59
CA ARG A 35 -3.39 1.13 12.52
C ARG A 35 -4.66 0.85 11.73
N ARG A 36 -4.58 -0.10 10.80
CA ARG A 36 -5.73 -0.54 10.02
C ARG A 36 -5.69 -2.04 9.75
N GLU A 37 -6.84 -2.68 9.86
CA GLU A 37 -6.98 -4.13 9.75
C GLU A 37 -7.76 -4.49 8.49
N PHE A 38 -7.23 -5.45 7.72
CA PHE A 38 -7.83 -5.93 6.47
C PHE A 38 -8.32 -7.38 6.60
N ASN A 39 -8.95 -7.73 7.72
CA ASN A 39 -9.39 -9.10 8.00
C ASN A 39 -10.52 -9.60 7.09
N HIS A 40 -11.27 -8.67 6.48
CA HIS A 40 -12.42 -8.98 5.61
C HIS A 40 -12.03 -9.53 4.24
N ILE A 41 -10.75 -9.46 3.84
CA ILE A 41 -10.29 -9.92 2.53
C ILE A 41 -9.09 -10.85 2.71
N ASN A 42 -9.11 -11.97 1.99
CA ASN A 42 -7.96 -12.88 1.95
C ASN A 42 -6.95 -12.40 0.90
N LEU A 43 -5.89 -11.75 1.36
CA LEU A 43 -4.77 -11.26 0.57
C LEU A 43 -3.46 -11.39 1.37
N GLU A 44 -2.36 -11.33 0.64
CA GLU A 44 -1.01 -11.45 1.16
C GLU A 44 -0.33 -10.08 1.14
N LEU A 45 0.22 -9.68 2.29
CA LEU A 45 0.95 -8.42 2.45
C LEU A 45 2.41 -8.75 2.78
N SER A 46 3.31 -8.22 1.96
CA SER A 46 4.73 -8.49 2.08
C SER A 46 5.52 -7.19 2.04
N LEU A 47 6.41 -6.99 3.01
CA LEU A 47 7.38 -5.89 2.95
C LEU A 47 8.60 -6.36 2.14
N LEU A 48 8.86 -5.70 1.02
CA LEU A 48 10.00 -5.98 0.15
C LEU A 48 11.17 -5.03 0.43
N GLY A 49 12.38 -5.59 0.33
CA GLY A 49 13.65 -4.89 0.45
C GLY A 49 14.28 -4.98 1.84
N LYS A 50 15.62 -4.89 1.89
CA LYS A 50 16.41 -4.95 3.14
C LYS A 50 16.06 -3.85 4.14
N THR A 51 15.48 -2.76 3.65
CA THR A 51 15.09 -1.57 4.43
C THR A 51 13.58 -1.33 4.43
N HIS A 52 12.77 -2.33 4.06
CA HIS A 52 11.29 -2.24 4.03
C HIS A 52 10.75 -1.03 3.23
N LYS A 53 11.40 -0.71 2.11
CA LYS A 53 11.04 0.46 1.28
C LYS A 53 9.79 0.27 0.43
N LYS A 54 9.33 -0.96 0.23
CA LYS A 54 8.16 -1.25 -0.59
C LYS A 54 7.21 -2.19 0.13
N LEU A 55 5.93 -1.84 0.17
CA LEU A 55 4.86 -2.76 0.54
C LEU A 55 4.30 -3.38 -0.73
N ARG A 56 4.32 -4.71 -0.82
CA ARG A 56 3.69 -5.48 -1.88
C ARG A 56 2.41 -6.10 -1.36
N VAL A 57 1.35 -5.97 -2.15
CA VAL A 57 0.05 -6.59 -1.94
C VAL A 57 -0.15 -7.60 -3.05
N ASP A 58 -0.27 -8.87 -2.69
CA ASP A 58 -0.47 -9.98 -3.61
C ASP A 58 -1.85 -10.60 -3.39
N LYS A 59 -2.53 -10.88 -4.50
CA LYS A 59 -3.77 -11.66 -4.54
C LYS A 59 -3.65 -12.76 -5.56
N TRP A 60 -3.74 -13.98 -5.06
CA TRP A 60 -3.85 -15.20 -5.85
C TRP A 60 -5.31 -15.46 -6.24
N TRP A 61 -5.51 -15.90 -7.48
CA TRP A 61 -6.81 -16.34 -8.00
C TRP A 61 -7.95 -15.33 -7.82
N GLY A 62 -7.68 -14.05 -8.12
CA GLY A 62 -8.64 -12.97 -7.91
C GLY A 62 -9.78 -12.94 -8.93
N ASN A 63 -11.01 -12.75 -8.43
CA ASN A 63 -12.14 -12.28 -9.22
C ASN A 63 -12.07 -10.77 -9.45
N ARG A 64 -12.85 -10.23 -10.42
CA ARG A 64 -12.85 -8.78 -10.75
C ARG A 64 -13.10 -7.87 -9.54
N LYS A 65 -13.96 -8.27 -8.60
CA LYS A 65 -14.23 -7.52 -7.36
C LYS A 65 -13.02 -7.50 -6.42
N GLU A 66 -12.36 -8.65 -6.25
CA GLU A 66 -11.19 -8.78 -5.38
C GLU A 66 -9.98 -8.02 -5.95
N LEU A 67 -9.83 -8.02 -7.27
CA LEU A 67 -8.81 -7.24 -7.97
C LEU A 67 -8.97 -5.73 -7.69
N ALA A 68 -10.20 -5.22 -7.71
CA ALA A 68 -10.47 -3.84 -7.36
C ALA A 68 -10.08 -3.54 -5.90
N THR A 69 -10.24 -4.52 -5.02
CA THR A 69 -9.91 -4.38 -3.59
C THR A 69 -8.40 -4.24 -3.33
N VAL A 70 -7.56 -4.91 -4.13
CA VAL A 70 -6.09 -4.73 -4.07
C VAL A 70 -5.74 -3.25 -4.26
N ARG A 71 -6.37 -2.60 -5.26
CA ARG A 71 -6.19 -1.18 -5.54
C ARG A 71 -6.68 -0.30 -4.39
N THR A 72 -7.83 -0.60 -3.81
CA THR A 72 -8.37 0.13 -2.66
C THR A 72 -7.43 0.08 -1.46
N ILE A 73 -6.80 -1.08 -1.20
CA ILE A 73 -5.83 -1.24 -0.10
C ILE A 73 -4.57 -0.44 -0.36
N CYS A 74 -4.04 -0.48 -1.58
CA CYS A 74 -2.91 0.36 -1.99
C CYS A 74 -3.19 1.83 -1.69
N SER A 75 -4.36 2.35 -2.07
CA SER A 75 -4.78 3.72 -1.76
C SER A 75 -4.93 3.97 -0.25
N HIS A 76 -5.45 3.00 0.51
CA HIS A 76 -5.56 3.12 1.96
C HIS A 76 -4.18 3.23 2.64
N VAL A 77 -3.20 2.47 2.19
CA VAL A 77 -1.83 2.56 2.71
C VAL A 77 -1.19 3.90 2.32
N GLN A 78 -1.35 4.34 1.08
CA GLN A 78 -0.87 5.66 0.64
C GLN A 78 -1.48 6.79 1.48
N ASN A 79 -2.76 6.71 1.80
CA ASN A 79 -3.43 7.70 2.65
C ASN A 79 -2.94 7.65 4.09
N MET A 80 -2.65 6.45 4.63
CA MET A 80 -2.04 6.31 5.95
C MET A 80 -0.65 6.95 5.99
N ILE A 81 0.17 6.73 4.95
CA ILE A 81 1.49 7.35 4.81
C ILE A 81 1.34 8.88 4.78
N LYS A 82 0.47 9.42 3.92
CA LYS A 82 0.18 10.87 3.86
C LYS A 82 -0.30 11.43 5.20
N GLY A 83 -1.16 10.68 5.90
CA GLY A 83 -1.70 11.08 7.20
C GLY A 83 -0.64 11.22 8.29
N VAL A 84 0.39 10.37 8.28
CA VAL A 84 1.50 10.46 9.25
C VAL A 84 2.61 11.44 8.85
N THR A 85 2.69 11.85 7.58
CA THR A 85 3.76 12.74 7.06
C THR A 85 3.35 14.19 6.82
N MET A 86 2.17 14.48 6.28
CA MET A 86 1.88 15.82 5.75
C MET A 86 1.49 16.87 6.81
N VAL A 87 2.45 17.67 7.27
CA VAL A 87 2.30 19.14 7.30
C VAL A 87 2.63 19.63 5.88
N SER A 88 1.90 20.61 5.35
CA SER A 88 2.17 21.28 4.08
C SER A 88 3.66 21.64 3.87
N VAL A 89 4.36 20.86 3.06
CA VAL A 89 5.60 21.28 2.39
C VAL A 89 5.59 20.67 0.99
N GLY A 90 5.54 21.56 -0.01
CA GLY A 90 5.94 21.48 -1.43
C GLY A 90 5.96 20.15 -2.21
N PRO A 91 5.83 20.21 -3.55
CA PRO A 91 5.65 19.04 -4.39
C PRO A 91 6.98 18.29 -4.55
N THR A 92 7.17 17.21 -3.81
CA THR A 92 8.04 16.09 -4.23
C THR A 92 7.19 14.84 -4.33
N VAL A 93 6.15 14.92 -5.15
CA VAL A 93 5.53 13.70 -5.70
C VAL A 93 6.37 13.29 -6.90
N SER A 94 7.41 12.51 -6.67
CA SER A 94 8.01 11.68 -7.71
C SER A 94 6.98 10.62 -8.11
N TYR A 95 6.08 11.01 -9.02
CA TYR A 95 5.39 10.06 -9.90
C TYR A 95 6.46 9.41 -10.78
N HIS A 96 7.03 8.30 -10.31
CA HIS A 96 7.70 7.40 -11.25
C HIS A 96 6.62 6.74 -12.11
N GLY A 97 6.30 7.42 -13.22
CA GLY A 97 6.21 6.79 -14.53
C GLY A 97 5.18 5.68 -14.73
N GLU A 98 3.93 5.86 -14.30
CA GLU A 98 2.81 5.12 -14.88
C GLU A 98 1.81 6.12 -15.43
N CYS A 99 2.02 6.48 -16.71
CA CYS A 99 0.95 7.00 -17.56
C CYS A 99 -0.22 6.00 -17.46
N TRP A 100 -1.33 6.42 -16.87
CA TRP A 100 -2.56 5.65 -16.89
C TRP A 100 -3.05 5.59 -18.34
N PRO A 101 -3.13 4.42 -19.00
CA PRO A 101 -3.86 4.29 -20.24
C PRO A 101 -5.25 3.78 -19.88
N TYR A 102 -6.17 4.69 -19.60
CA TYR A 102 -7.61 4.41 -19.66
C TYR A 102 -8.35 5.66 -20.12
N CYS A 103 -8.27 5.90 -21.44
CA CYS A 103 -9.44 5.79 -22.29
C CYS A 103 -9.37 4.40 -22.94
#